data_AF-A8TC17-F1
#
_entry.id   AF-A8TC17-F1
#
_cell.length_a   1.000
_cell.length_b   1.000
_cell.length_c   1.000
_cell.angle_alpha   90.00
_cell.angle_beta   90.00
_cell.angle_gamma   90.00
#
_symmetry.space_group_name_H-M   'P 1'
#
loop_
_entity.id
_entity.type
_entity.pdbx_description
1 polymer ?
#
loop_
_entity_poly.entity_id
_entity_poly.type
_entity_poly.pdbx_seq_one_letter_code
_entity_poly.pdbx_strand_id
1 'polypeptide(L)' 'MANHILLELHEAEEALGYISPDLPYIDWSKIGRALYSEYGDAARDIFEDWSEAGSTYDKRSFNSWWKNFRNTKRTSFGSF' A
#
# COMPACT_ATOMS: atom_id res chain seq x y z
N MET A 1 -12.60 -23.35 -1.59
CA MET A 1 -11.56 -22.54 -2.25
C MET A 1 -11.42 -21.22 -1.49
N ALA A 2 -10.83 -21.25 -0.29
CA ALA A 2 -10.75 -20.10 0.62
C ALA A 2 -9.40 -20.03 1.37
N ASN A 3 -8.34 -20.58 0.78
CA ASN A 3 -7.00 -20.61 1.38
C ASN A 3 -5.95 -19.78 0.62
N HIS A 4 -6.27 -19.20 -0.53
CA HIS A 4 -5.28 -18.42 -1.30
C HIS A 4 -5.05 -17.03 -0.70
N ILE A 5 -6.11 -16.33 -0.32
CA ILE A 5 -6.03 -14.94 0.20
C ILE A 5 -5.17 -14.84 1.47
N LEU A 6 -5.17 -15.85 2.34
CA LEU A 6 -4.40 -15.86 3.59
C LEU A 6 -2.90 -16.12 3.39
N LEU A 7 -2.53 -16.96 2.41
CA LEU A 7 -1.13 -17.21 2.06
C LEU A 7 -0.53 -15.98 1.37
N GLU A 8 -1.26 -15.41 0.42
CA GLU A 8 -0.82 -14.28 -0.37
C GLU A 8 -0.59 -13.02 0.49
N LEU A 9 -1.46 -12.76 1.47
CA LEU A 9 -1.28 -11.62 2.39
C LEU A 9 -0.02 -11.76 3.26
N HIS A 10 0.31 -12.97 3.69
CA HIS A 10 1.53 -13.24 4.46
C HIS A 10 2.78 -13.16 3.59
N GLU A 11 2.71 -13.60 2.33
CA GLU A 11 3.79 -13.40 1.34
C GLU A 11 4.03 -11.91 1.06
N ALA A 12 2.97 -11.10 1.04
CA ALA A 12 3.10 -9.65 0.90
C ALA A 12 3.78 -9.00 2.11
N GLU A 13 3.43 -9.41 3.33
CA GLU A 13 4.09 -8.97 4.57
C GLU A 13 5.57 -9.34 4.59
N GLU A 14 5.90 -10.60 4.30
CA GLU A 14 7.27 -11.07 4.21
C GLU A 14 8.05 -10.30 3.13
N ALA A 15 7.47 -10.13 1.94
CA ALA A 15 8.08 -9.38 0.84
C ALA A 15 8.34 -7.91 1.21
N LEU A 16 7.41 -7.27 1.94
CA LEU A 16 7.59 -5.92 2.48
C LEU A 16 8.75 -5.89 3.48
N GLY A 17 8.92 -6.92 4.32
CA GLY A 17 10.04 -7.04 5.24
C GLY A 17 11.43 -6.99 4.57
N TYR A 18 11.54 -7.43 3.30
CA TYR A 18 12.78 -7.31 2.53
C TYR A 18 13.01 -5.93 1.90
N ILE A 19 11.99 -5.07 1.86
CA ILE A 19 12.03 -3.75 1.24
C ILE A 19 12.12 -2.70 2.36
N SER A 20 13.12 -1.81 2.30
CA SER A 20 13.21 -0.72 3.27
C SER A 20 12.07 0.28 3.10
N PRO A 21 11.38 0.71 4.17
CA PRO A 21 10.31 1.71 4.08
C PRO A 21 10.83 3.12 3.75
N ASP A 22 12.15 3.35 3.88
CA ASP A 22 12.81 4.58 3.46
C ASP A 22 13.09 4.58 1.95
N LEU A 23 12.01 4.67 1.16
CA LEU A 23 12.09 4.72 -0.29
C LEU A 23 11.28 5.91 -0.83
N PRO A 24 11.61 6.41 -2.02
CA PRO A 24 10.92 7.56 -2.59
C PRO A 24 9.42 7.29 -2.75
N TYR A 25 8.61 8.34 -2.54
CA TYR A 25 7.15 8.29 -2.59
C TYR A 25 6.59 7.56 -3.84
N ILE A 26 7.27 7.68 -4.99
CA ILE A 26 6.87 7.03 -6.24
C ILE A 26 6.87 5.50 -6.10
N ASP A 27 7.92 4.93 -5.54
CA ASP A 27 8.02 3.47 -5.38
C ASP A 27 7.15 2.99 -4.21
N TRP A 28 7.06 3.78 -3.14
CA TRP A 28 6.18 3.53 -2.01
C TRP A 28 4.72 3.42 -2.45
N SER A 29 4.26 4.40 -3.24
CA SER A 29 2.88 4.44 -3.72
C SER A 29 2.56 3.34 -4.73
N LYS A 30 3.54 2.85 -5.50
CA LYS A 30 3.34 1.67 -6.38
C LYS A 30 3.08 0.42 -5.56
N ILE A 31 3.85 0.20 -4.49
CA ILE A 31 3.68 -0.94 -3.58
C ILE A 31 2.29 -0.90 -2.95
N GLY A 32 1.91 0.24 -2.36
CA GLY A 32 0.58 0.41 -1.77
C GLY A 32 -0.57 0.21 -2.77
N ARG A 33 -0.40 0.63 -4.03
CA ARG A 33 -1.37 0.39 -5.12
C ARG A 33 -1.45 -1.07 -5.53
N ALA A 34 -0.33 -1.77 -5.64
CA ALA A 34 -0.29 -3.20 -5.96
C ALA A 34 -1.01 -4.00 -4.88
N LEU A 35 -0.69 -3.73 -3.61
CA LEU A 35 -1.35 -4.33 -2.45
C LEU A 35 -2.86 -4.05 -2.43
N TYR A 36 -3.26 -2.80 -2.69
CA TYR A 36 -4.68 -2.44 -2.75
C TYR A 36 -5.42 -3.11 -3.92
N SER A 37 -4.76 -3.35 -5.05
CA SER A 37 -5.35 -4.04 -6.20
C SER A 37 -5.65 -5.50 -5.89
N GLU A 38 -4.72 -6.20 -5.24
CA GLU A 38 -4.82 -7.64 -4.97
C GLU A 38 -5.66 -7.93 -3.71
N TYR A 39 -5.47 -7.17 -2.63
CA TYR A 39 -6.05 -7.46 -1.31
C TYR A 39 -7.09 -6.42 -0.84
N GLY A 40 -7.20 -5.28 -1.51
CA GLY A 40 -8.10 -4.21 -1.11
C GLY A 40 -7.76 -3.62 0.26
N ASP A 41 -8.78 -3.45 1.11
CA ASP A 41 -8.62 -2.85 2.44
C ASP A 41 -7.90 -3.77 3.45
N ALA A 42 -7.77 -5.08 3.17
CA ALA A 42 -7.10 -6.01 4.08
C ALA A 42 -5.58 -5.77 4.15
N ALA A 43 -4.95 -5.35 3.06
CA ALA A 43 -3.51 -5.03 3.06
C ALA A 43 -3.18 -3.64 3.62
N ARG A 44 -4.20 -2.86 4.02
CA ARG A 44 -3.97 -1.55 4.64
C ARG A 44 -3.17 -1.67 5.92
N ASP A 45 -3.56 -2.61 6.78
CA ASP A 45 -3.01 -2.77 8.13
C ASP A 45 -1.52 -3.13 8.05
N ILE A 46 -1.18 -4.12 7.22
CA ILE A 46 0.19 -4.57 6.97
C ILE A 46 1.04 -3.47 6.31
N PHE A 47 0.46 -2.74 5.35
CA PHE A 47 1.18 -1.64 4.70
C PHE A 47 1.37 -0.44 5.65
N GLU A 48 0.46 -0.21 6.60
CA GLU A 48 0.58 0.80 7.66
C GLU A 48 1.69 0.41 8.64
N ASP A 49 1.72 -0.84 9.10
CA ASP A 49 2.75 -1.39 9.98
C ASP A 49 4.15 -1.31 9.36
N TRP A 50 4.29 -1.78 8.11
CA TRP A 50 5.55 -1.67 7.37
C TRP A 50 5.97 -0.21 7.13
N SER A 51 5.02 0.67 6.81
CA SER A 51 5.33 2.10 6.61
C SER A 51 5.74 2.78 7.91
N GLU A 52 5.18 2.38 9.06
CA GLU A 52 5.51 2.92 10.38
C GLU A 52 6.96 2.59 10.80
N ALA A 53 7.53 1.51 10.28
CA ALA A 53 8.95 1.20 10.46
C ALA A 53 9.89 2.20 9.75
N GLY A 54 9.38 3.06 8.86
CA GLY A 54 10.13 4.13 8.21
C GLY A 54 10.28 5.38 9.08
N SER A 55 11.48 5.97 9.11
CA SER A 55 11.73 7.22 9.88
C SER A 55 10.98 8.45 9.37
N THR A 56 10.46 8.39 8.14
CA THR A 56 9.71 9.46 7.48
C THR A 56 8.20 9.26 7.51
N TYR A 57 7.71 8.30 8.30
CA TYR A 57 6.29 7.99 8.39
C TYR A 57 5.47 9.11 9.03
N ASP A 58 4.39 9.52 8.35
CA ASP A 58 3.38 10.41 8.89
C ASP A 58 1.99 9.81 8.68
N LYS A 59 1.30 9.53 9.79
CA LYS A 59 -0.02 8.88 9.80
C LYS A 59 -1.10 9.67 9.05
N ARG A 60 -1.03 11.00 9.02
CA ARG A 60 -2.01 11.82 8.27
C ARG A 60 -1.78 11.73 6.77
N SER A 61 -0.53 11.78 6.36
CA SER A 61 -0.08 11.63 4.98
C SER A 61 -0.44 10.24 4.48
N PHE A 62 -0.16 9.20 5.25
CA PHE A 62 -0.52 7.81 4.95
C PHE A 62 -2.01 7.64 4.63
N ASN A 63 -2.90 8.09 5.54
CA ASN A 63 -4.34 7.95 5.35
C ASN A 63 -4.84 8.73 4.12
N SER A 64 -4.24 9.90 3.83
CA SER A 64 -4.56 10.67 2.63
C SER A 64 -4.12 9.93 1.36
N TRP A 65 -2.94 9.31 1.36
CA TRP A 65 -2.45 8.51 0.24
C TRP A 65 -3.25 7.22 0.03
N TRP A 66 -3.60 6.51 1.10
CA TRP A 66 -4.42 5.30 1.01
C TRP A 66 -5.78 5.57 0.36
N LYS A 67 -6.42 6.69 0.74
CA LYS A 67 -7.65 7.16 0.07
C LYS A 67 -7.43 7.49 -1.41
N ASN A 68 -6.25 7.99 -1.78
CA ASN A 68 -5.90 8.26 -3.17
C ASN A 68 -5.79 6.97 -3.98
N PHE A 69 -5.24 5.89 -3.40
CA PHE A 69 -5.16 4.58 -4.05
C PHE A 69 -6.55 4.05 -4.42
N ARG A 70 -7.55 4.22 -3.54
CA ARG A 70 -8.96 3.90 -3.83
C ARG A 70 -9.54 4.74 -4.97
N ASN A 71 -9.12 5.99 -5.09
CA ASN A 71 -9.65 6.94 -6.08
C ASN A 71 -9.02 6.78 -7.47
N THR A 72 -7.99 5.94 -7.64
CA THR A 72 -7.35 5.70 -8.94
C THR A 72 -8.22 4.92 -9.94
N LYS A 73 -9.46 4.54 -9.58
CA LYS A 73 -10.49 4.14 -10.57
C LYS A 73 -11.07 5.32 -11.36
N ARG A 74 -10.73 6.56 -10.98
CA ARG A 74 -11.24 7.79 -11.58
C ARG A 74 -10.07 8.68 -12.00
N THR A 75 -9.30 8.25 -12.99
CA THR A 75 -8.49 9.18 -13.78
C THR A 75 -9.45 10.11 -14.51
N SER A 76 -9.76 11.25 -13.92
CA SER A 76 -10.22 12.41 -14.67
C SER A 76 -9.01 12.90 -15.47
N PHE A 77 -8.82 12.30 -16.65
CA PHE A 77 -8.05 12.90 -17.72
C PHE A 77 -8.65 14.28 -17.98
N GLY A 78 -7.90 15.35 -17.72
CA GLY A 78 -8.30 16.71 -18.05
C GLY A 78 -8.52 17.61 -16.84
N SER A 79 -7.47 18.32 -16.47
CA SER A 79 -7.58 19.73 -16.07
C SER A 79 -6.37 20.41 -16.68
N PHE A 80 -6.54 20.81 -17.95
CA PHE A 80 -5.71 21.78 -18.64
C PHE A 80 -6.20 23.19 -18.29
#